data_AF-A0A7J2T616-F1
#
_entry.id   AF-A0A7J2T616-F1
#
_cell.length_a   1.000
_cell.length_b   1.000
_cell.length_c   1.000
_cell.angle_alpha   90.00
_cell.angle_beta   90.00
_cell.angle_gamma   90.00
#
_symmetry.space_group_name_H-M   'P 1'
#
loop_
_entity.id
_entity.type
_entity.pdbx_description
1 polymer ?
#
loop_
_entity_poly.entity_id
_entity_poly.type
_entity_poly.pdbx_seq_one_letter_code
_entity_poly.pdbx_strand_id
1 'polypeptide(L)'
;MTQVTFEEISPADFFYRNRDIAGFTNPSRAVFAAIRELVENSLDAAESIKVPPDIYVRLSFEGEASAETQIYKLRVEDNGTGIPPQYIPSAFGQVLYSSKYKLKQQRGTFGLGGKMALLYGQITTHQPALIISSTGGARIFMYKLMIDIQKNRPIILDRKILLNKDGWRGTIVEFTLEGDYLRAMQKILEYFKQTAMVNPYANLTFVDPKGRLYKFVRATTVMPDPPKETLPHPYGVDVEFLQRIIQVTECDNMLDFLKTHFHRVGDVTAKKFLEFSEISQSKNPKKLSHEEIVRLAQKLKEFKEFLPPEASCLSPLGEELLRTGVLKELKPDFVAVHQR
;
A
#
# COMPACT_ATOMS: atom_id res chain seq x y z
N MET A 1 27.84 -29.10 -26.38
CA MET A 1 26.89 -29.21 -25.26
C MET A 1 26.63 -27.81 -24.75
N THR A 2 25.42 -27.30 -24.86
CA THR A 2 25.02 -26.03 -24.22
C THR A 2 24.96 -26.28 -22.72
N GLN A 3 25.95 -25.78 -21.98
CA GLN A 3 25.92 -25.82 -20.51
C GLN A 3 24.76 -24.94 -20.04
N VAL A 4 23.79 -25.54 -19.36
CA VAL A 4 22.71 -24.82 -18.70
C VAL A 4 23.24 -24.29 -17.37
N THR A 5 23.28 -22.97 -17.21
CA THR A 5 23.63 -22.30 -15.94
C THR A 5 22.36 -22.01 -15.15
N PHE A 6 22.39 -22.32 -13.84
CA PHE A 6 21.31 -22.00 -12.91
C PHE A 6 21.72 -20.77 -12.09
N GLU A 7 20.86 -19.76 -12.07
CA GLU A 7 21.10 -18.49 -11.36
C GLU A 7 19.86 -18.11 -10.53
N GLU A 8 20.09 -17.51 -9.36
CA GLU A 8 19.05 -16.89 -8.52
C GLU A 8 18.97 -15.39 -8.84
N ILE A 9 17.76 -14.84 -8.88
CA ILE A 9 17.53 -13.40 -9.09
C ILE A 9 16.80 -12.79 -7.89
N SER A 10 17.18 -11.57 -7.54
CA SER A 10 16.54 -10.84 -6.44
C SER A 10 15.11 -10.39 -6.82
N PRO A 11 14.26 -10.02 -5.85
CA PRO A 11 12.95 -9.44 -6.16
C PRO A 11 13.05 -8.18 -7.02
N ALA A 12 14.03 -7.31 -6.77
CA ALA A 12 14.24 -6.10 -7.56
C ALA A 12 14.67 -6.43 -8.99
N ASP A 13 15.54 -7.44 -9.18
CA ASP A 13 15.94 -7.90 -10.52
C ASP A 13 14.77 -8.57 -11.26
N PHE A 14 13.95 -9.37 -10.56
CA PHE A 14 12.74 -9.94 -11.12
C PHE A 14 11.81 -8.87 -11.69
N PHE A 15 11.53 -7.80 -10.94
CA PHE A 15 10.66 -6.73 -11.42
C PHE A 15 11.34 -5.81 -12.43
N TYR A 16 12.66 -5.66 -12.38
CA TYR A 16 13.43 -4.99 -13.43
C TYR A 16 13.26 -5.70 -14.79
N ARG A 17 13.27 -7.04 -14.79
CA ARG A 17 13.06 -7.88 -15.99
C ARG A 17 11.58 -7.95 -16.39
N ASN A 18 10.65 -7.86 -15.42
CA ASN A 18 9.22 -8.03 -15.62
C ASN A 18 8.40 -6.78 -15.23
N ARG A 19 8.78 -5.62 -15.77
CA ARG A 19 8.19 -4.31 -15.41
C ARG A 19 6.68 -4.23 -15.66
N ASP A 20 6.20 -5.02 -16.61
CA ASP A 20 4.80 -5.13 -16.98
C ASP A 20 3.91 -5.59 -15.82
N ILE A 21 4.42 -6.48 -14.96
CA ILE A 21 3.70 -7.01 -13.80
C ILE A 21 3.36 -5.90 -12.80
N ALA A 22 4.20 -4.87 -12.72
CA ALA A 22 4.02 -3.73 -11.82
C ALA A 22 3.25 -2.56 -12.48
N GLY A 23 2.75 -2.72 -13.71
CA GLY A 23 2.01 -1.68 -14.43
C GLY A 23 2.90 -0.67 -15.18
N PHE A 24 4.21 -0.90 -15.25
CA PHE A 24 5.18 -0.04 -15.94
C PHE A 24 5.45 -0.53 -17.37
N THR A 25 4.37 -0.82 -18.12
CA THR A 25 4.46 -1.45 -19.45
C THR A 25 4.86 -0.48 -20.57
N ASN A 26 4.49 0.79 -20.43
CA ASN A 26 4.82 1.82 -21.42
C ASN A 26 4.96 3.20 -20.74
N PRO A 27 5.63 4.17 -21.39
CA PRO A 27 5.92 5.47 -20.80
C PRO A 27 4.68 6.26 -20.34
N SER A 28 3.55 6.13 -21.03
CA SER A 28 2.29 6.79 -20.63
C SER A 28 1.71 6.17 -19.35
N ARG A 29 1.65 4.84 -19.28
CA ARG A 29 1.20 4.12 -18.08
C ARG A 29 2.16 4.29 -16.91
N ALA A 30 3.46 4.38 -17.15
CA ALA A 30 4.46 4.58 -16.11
C ALA A 30 4.25 5.88 -15.34
N VAL A 31 4.02 7.00 -16.03
CA VAL A 31 3.72 8.29 -15.39
C VAL A 31 2.43 8.22 -14.57
N PHE A 32 1.38 7.66 -15.15
CA PHE A 32 0.10 7.48 -14.48
C PHE A 32 0.23 6.59 -13.22
N ALA A 33 0.89 5.44 -13.34
CA ALA A 33 1.10 4.50 -12.23
C ALA A 33 1.94 5.14 -11.12
N ALA A 34 3.04 5.82 -11.47
CA ALA A 34 3.88 6.51 -10.49
C ALA A 34 3.10 7.54 -9.67
N ILE A 35 2.29 8.38 -10.34
CA ILE A 35 1.43 9.36 -9.65
C ILE A 35 0.41 8.65 -8.76
N ARG A 36 -0.32 7.67 -9.31
CA ARG A 36 -1.35 6.93 -8.58
C ARG A 36 -0.81 6.29 -7.32
N GLU A 37 0.28 5.54 -7.42
CA GLU A 37 0.85 4.79 -6.30
C GLU A 37 1.35 5.71 -5.18
N LEU A 38 1.93 6.87 -5.51
CA LEU A 38 2.39 7.82 -4.50
C LEU A 38 1.21 8.55 -3.84
N VAL A 39 0.21 9.00 -4.63
CA VAL A 39 -0.99 9.65 -4.10
C VAL A 39 -1.78 8.70 -3.19
N GLU A 40 -1.94 7.43 -3.56
CA GLU A 40 -2.62 6.45 -2.71
C GLU A 40 -1.88 6.19 -1.39
N ASN A 41 -0.55 6.12 -1.42
CA ASN A 41 0.23 5.98 -0.19
C ASN A 41 0.16 7.23 0.69
N SER A 42 0.13 8.42 0.09
CA SER A 42 -0.05 9.69 0.80
C SER A 42 -1.44 9.81 1.45
N LEU A 43 -2.49 9.36 0.76
CA LEU A 43 -3.85 9.27 1.33
C LEU A 43 -3.88 8.33 2.53
N ASP A 44 -3.38 7.10 2.38
CA ASP A 44 -3.30 6.11 3.45
C ASP A 44 -2.55 6.67 4.69
N ALA A 45 -1.45 7.40 4.45
CA ALA A 45 -0.63 7.98 5.52
C ALA A 45 -1.39 9.04 6.32
N ALA A 46 -2.11 9.95 5.67
CA ALA A 46 -2.90 10.98 6.36
C ALA A 46 -4.17 10.41 7.03
N GLU A 47 -4.89 9.51 6.35
CA GLU A 47 -6.09 8.86 6.87
C GLU A 47 -5.78 8.01 8.12
N SER A 48 -4.59 7.39 8.19
CA SER A 48 -4.19 6.55 9.33
C SER A 48 -4.09 7.30 10.66
N ILE A 49 -3.85 8.62 10.63
CA ILE A 49 -3.78 9.49 11.81
C ILE A 49 -5.01 10.39 11.94
N LYS A 50 -6.06 10.13 11.17
CA LYS A 50 -7.28 10.95 11.11
C LYS A 50 -6.98 12.42 10.84
N VAL A 51 -6.07 12.70 9.91
CA VAL A 51 -5.81 14.06 9.41
C VAL A 51 -6.37 14.17 7.98
N PRO A 52 -7.21 15.18 7.67
CA PRO A 52 -7.68 15.40 6.31
C PRO A 52 -6.49 15.57 5.35
N PRO A 53 -6.38 14.75 4.29
CA PRO A 53 -5.20 14.77 3.43
C PRO A 53 -5.06 16.11 2.71
N ASP A 54 -3.84 16.65 2.72
CA ASP A 54 -3.38 17.74 1.89
C ASP A 54 -2.23 17.22 1.03
N ILE A 55 -2.52 16.91 -0.23
CA ILE A 55 -1.56 16.27 -1.14
C ILE A 55 -1.23 17.23 -2.27
N TYR A 56 0.06 17.50 -2.42
CA TYR A 56 0.61 18.30 -3.50
C TYR A 56 1.42 17.41 -4.46
N VAL A 57 1.06 17.44 -5.73
CA VAL A 57 1.71 16.70 -6.81
C VAL A 57 2.21 17.69 -7.85
N ARG A 58 3.48 17.60 -8.22
CA ARG A 58 4.07 18.36 -9.31
C ARG A 58 4.82 17.44 -10.25
N LEU A 59 4.47 17.50 -11.53
CA LEU A 59 5.22 16.86 -12.60
C LEU A 59 5.90 17.96 -13.42
N SER A 60 7.23 18.04 -13.39
CA SER A 60 8.00 19.07 -14.11
C SER A 60 8.73 18.43 -15.29
N PHE A 61 8.75 19.10 -16.45
CA PHE A 61 9.56 18.68 -17.59
C PHE A 61 11.04 18.99 -17.31
N GLU A 62 11.92 18.00 -17.48
CA GLU A 62 13.37 18.15 -17.26
C GLU A 62 14.17 18.01 -18.56
N GLY A 63 13.62 17.39 -19.60
CA GLY A 63 14.31 17.23 -20.88
C GLY A 63 13.66 16.18 -21.78
N GLU A 64 14.21 16.03 -22.98
CA GLU A 64 13.81 14.98 -23.92
C GLU A 64 14.58 13.69 -23.62
N ALA A 65 13.89 12.55 -23.60
CA ALA A 65 14.52 11.23 -23.49
C ALA A 65 14.69 10.58 -24.87
N SER A 66 13.66 10.69 -25.71
CA SER A 66 13.65 10.22 -27.09
C SER A 66 12.72 11.09 -27.95
N ALA A 67 12.57 10.75 -29.23
CA ALA A 67 11.62 11.42 -30.12
C ALA A 67 10.16 11.33 -29.63
N GLU A 68 9.82 10.31 -28.82
CA GLU A 68 8.45 10.06 -28.34
C GLU A 68 8.27 10.28 -26.83
N THR A 69 9.34 10.33 -26.06
CA THR A 69 9.30 10.36 -24.58
C THR A 69 10.11 11.50 -24.00
N GLN A 70 9.67 11.98 -22.84
CA GLN A 70 10.34 13.04 -22.10
C GLN A 70 10.75 12.56 -20.72
N ILE A 71 11.73 13.22 -20.12
CA ILE A 71 12.10 13.06 -18.71
C ILE A 71 11.27 14.03 -17.89
N TYR A 72 10.60 13.49 -16.89
CA TYR A 72 9.82 14.27 -15.94
C TYR A 72 10.37 14.11 -14.52
N LYS A 73 10.36 15.19 -13.76
CA LYS A 73 10.56 15.17 -12.31
C LYS A 73 9.21 15.14 -11.61
N LEU A 74 8.90 14.01 -10.97
CA LEU A 74 7.71 13.85 -10.16
C LEU A 74 8.04 14.16 -8.70
N ARG A 75 7.29 15.09 -8.12
CA ARG A 75 7.30 15.41 -6.70
C ARG A 75 5.91 15.18 -6.13
N VAL A 76 5.81 14.38 -5.06
CA VAL A 76 4.59 14.18 -4.27
C VAL A 76 4.89 14.53 -2.84
N GLU A 77 4.05 15.37 -2.24
CA GLU A 77 4.17 15.85 -0.87
C GLU A 77 2.83 15.67 -0.15
N ASP A 78 2.89 15.17 1.08
CA ASP A 78 1.73 14.93 1.93
C ASP A 78 1.92 15.47 3.35
N ASN A 79 0.80 15.56 4.07
CA ASN A 79 0.73 15.86 5.50
C ASN A 79 0.45 14.60 6.35
N GLY A 80 0.92 13.43 5.88
CA GLY A 80 0.63 12.12 6.48
C GLY A 80 1.39 11.86 7.79
N THR A 81 1.55 10.59 8.17
CA THR A 81 2.30 10.21 9.38
C THR A 81 3.77 10.64 9.37
N GLY A 82 4.34 10.82 8.18
CA GLY A 82 5.78 10.72 7.96
C GLY A 82 6.28 9.29 8.20
N ILE A 83 7.57 9.09 7.95
CA ILE A 83 8.28 7.82 8.10
C ILE A 83 9.49 8.02 9.03
N PRO A 84 9.63 7.20 10.09
CA PRO A 84 10.80 7.25 10.98
C PRO A 84 12.11 7.01 10.21
N PRO A 85 13.20 7.70 10.57
CA PRO A 85 14.44 7.71 9.79
C PRO A 85 15.08 6.34 9.58
N GLN A 86 14.89 5.42 10.54
CA GLN A 86 15.41 4.06 10.44
C GLN A 86 14.73 3.22 9.35
N TYR A 87 13.50 3.57 8.97
CA TYR A 87 12.72 2.83 7.98
C TYR A 87 12.73 3.47 6.58
N ILE A 88 13.09 4.75 6.46
CA ILE A 88 13.10 5.48 5.17
C ILE A 88 13.89 4.72 4.09
N PRO A 89 15.14 4.26 4.31
CA PRO A 89 15.89 3.58 3.26
C PRO A 89 15.20 2.31 2.77
N SER A 90 14.75 1.43 3.67
CA SER A 90 14.06 0.19 3.28
C SER A 90 12.68 0.44 2.68
N ALA A 91 11.93 1.43 3.17
CA ALA A 91 10.59 1.76 2.67
C ALA A 91 10.59 2.16 1.18
N PHE A 92 11.67 2.80 0.71
CA PHE A 92 11.81 3.27 -0.67
C PHE A 92 12.82 2.48 -1.51
N GLY A 93 13.76 1.78 -0.89
CA GLY A 93 14.88 1.14 -1.57
C GLY A 93 14.97 -0.38 -1.45
N GLN A 94 14.00 -1.03 -0.79
CA GLN A 94 13.94 -2.49 -0.63
C GLN A 94 12.59 -3.03 -1.12
N VAL A 95 12.59 -3.72 -2.26
CA VAL A 95 11.40 -4.33 -2.86
C VAL A 95 10.86 -5.43 -1.94
N LEU A 96 9.52 -5.50 -1.79
CA LEU A 96 8.82 -6.36 -0.82
C LEU A 96 9.16 -6.07 0.65
N TYR A 97 9.52 -4.82 0.96
CA TYR A 97 9.53 -4.30 2.34
C TYR A 97 8.30 -3.41 2.55
N SER A 98 7.38 -3.81 3.43
CA SER A 98 6.12 -3.09 3.62
C SER A 98 5.60 -3.20 5.05
N SER A 99 4.93 -2.15 5.51
CA SER A 99 4.10 -2.18 6.71
C SER A 99 2.69 -2.75 6.45
N LYS A 100 2.33 -2.97 5.17
CA LYS A 100 1.00 -3.43 4.71
C LYS A 100 0.78 -4.95 4.79
N TYR A 101 1.64 -5.71 5.46
CA TYR A 101 1.47 -7.18 5.59
C TYR A 101 0.46 -7.61 6.67
N LYS A 102 0.01 -6.65 7.48
CA LYS A 102 -1.07 -6.86 8.44
C LYS A 102 -2.40 -6.95 7.70
N LEU A 103 -3.28 -7.85 8.13
CA LEU A 103 -4.61 -7.99 7.54
C LEU A 103 -5.48 -6.80 7.95
N LYS A 104 -5.45 -5.76 7.13
CA LYS A 104 -6.14 -4.48 7.31
C LYS A 104 -6.51 -3.93 5.94
N GLN A 105 -7.69 -3.34 5.81
CA GLN A 105 -8.07 -2.66 4.57
C GLN A 105 -7.15 -1.45 4.35
N GLN A 106 -6.44 -1.43 3.22
CA GLN A 106 -5.56 -0.34 2.80
C GLN A 106 -5.57 -0.23 1.27
N ARG A 107 -5.14 0.90 0.72
CA ARG A 107 -4.96 1.04 -0.73
C ARG A 107 -3.69 0.28 -1.16
N GLY A 108 -3.78 -0.43 -2.28
CA GLY A 108 -2.69 -1.27 -2.78
C GLY A 108 -2.41 -2.51 -1.92
N THR A 109 -2.01 -3.61 -2.56
CA THR A 109 -1.96 -4.93 -1.93
C THR A 109 -0.57 -5.38 -1.47
N PHE A 110 0.49 -4.93 -2.14
CA PHE A 110 1.84 -5.52 -1.95
C PHE A 110 2.89 -4.54 -1.39
N GLY A 111 2.52 -3.28 -1.12
CA GLY A 111 3.49 -2.23 -0.76
C GLY A 111 4.61 -2.03 -1.78
N LEU A 112 4.32 -2.41 -3.04
CA LEU A 112 5.28 -2.57 -4.13
C LEU A 112 5.30 -1.33 -5.04
N GLY A 113 4.14 -0.74 -5.34
CA GLY A 113 4.01 0.21 -6.46
C GLY A 113 4.84 1.48 -6.33
N GLY A 114 4.92 2.09 -5.15
CA GLY A 114 5.80 3.25 -4.93
C GLY A 114 7.27 2.94 -5.20
N LYS A 115 7.76 1.77 -4.76
CA LYS A 115 9.14 1.33 -5.01
C LYS A 115 9.37 1.02 -6.49
N MET A 116 8.36 0.48 -7.16
CA MET A 116 8.40 0.22 -8.60
C MET A 116 8.48 1.51 -9.41
N ALA A 117 7.81 2.58 -8.96
CA ALA A 117 7.95 3.90 -9.56
C ALA A 117 9.39 4.43 -9.43
N LEU A 118 10.00 4.29 -8.25
CA LEU A 118 11.39 4.68 -8.02
C LEU A 118 12.37 3.83 -8.82
N LEU A 119 12.16 2.51 -8.85
CA LEU A 119 12.98 1.58 -9.63
C LEU A 119 12.90 1.91 -11.12
N TYR A 120 11.69 2.10 -11.66
CA TYR A 120 11.50 2.52 -13.05
C TYR A 120 12.20 3.85 -13.35
N GLY A 121 12.07 4.84 -12.47
CA GLY A 121 12.77 6.14 -12.59
C GLY A 121 14.29 5.98 -12.62
N GLN A 122 14.84 5.16 -11.72
CA GLN A 122 16.27 4.88 -11.68
C GLN A 122 16.76 4.15 -12.93
N ILE A 123 16.01 3.18 -13.45
CA ILE A 123 16.41 2.43 -14.65
C ILE A 123 16.41 3.31 -15.90
N THR A 124 15.43 4.21 -16.00
CA THR A 124 15.23 5.05 -17.19
C THR A 124 16.11 6.30 -17.18
N THR A 125 16.37 6.88 -16.01
CA THR A 125 17.09 8.16 -15.90
C THR A 125 18.44 8.06 -15.19
N HIS A 126 18.71 6.94 -14.52
CA HIS A 126 19.90 6.74 -13.68
C HIS A 126 20.11 7.80 -12.58
N GLN A 127 19.04 8.48 -12.17
CA GLN A 127 19.07 9.49 -11.11
C GLN A 127 18.58 8.93 -9.77
N PRO A 128 19.07 9.45 -8.64
CA PRO A 128 18.59 9.08 -7.32
C PRO A 128 17.23 9.70 -6.98
N ALA A 129 16.48 9.02 -6.11
CA ALA A 129 15.28 9.56 -5.50
C ALA A 129 15.62 10.39 -4.25
N LEU A 130 15.00 11.54 -4.11
CA LEU A 130 15.04 12.39 -2.92
C LEU A 130 13.82 12.12 -2.05
N ILE A 131 14.05 11.68 -0.82
CA ILE A 131 13.01 11.44 0.18
C ILE A 131 13.22 12.40 1.34
N ILE A 132 12.21 13.20 1.67
CA ILE A 132 12.20 14.07 2.85
C ILE A 132 11.04 13.65 3.73
N SER A 133 11.26 13.46 5.03
CA SER A 133 10.22 12.96 5.93
C SER A 133 10.41 13.45 7.36
N SER A 134 9.29 13.72 8.04
CA SER A 134 9.23 13.98 9.48
C SER A 134 7.94 13.45 10.09
N THR A 135 8.04 12.92 11.30
CA THR A 135 6.89 12.49 12.10
C THR A 135 6.27 13.63 12.93
N GLY A 136 6.65 14.89 12.64
CA GLY A 136 6.23 16.08 13.40
C GLY A 136 7.11 16.39 14.61
N GLY A 137 8.21 15.64 14.78
CA GLY A 137 9.21 15.92 15.83
C GLY A 137 10.16 17.05 15.44
N ALA A 138 11.19 17.29 16.26
CA ALA A 138 12.14 18.40 16.09
C ALA A 138 13.06 18.31 14.86
N ARG A 139 12.98 17.23 14.07
CA ARG A 139 13.90 16.95 12.95
C ARG A 139 13.15 16.58 11.68
N ILE A 140 13.69 17.04 10.55
CA ILE A 140 13.32 16.60 9.21
C ILE A 140 14.51 15.80 8.66
N PHE A 141 14.24 14.63 8.11
CA PHE A 141 15.27 13.77 7.55
C PHE A 141 15.18 13.77 6.04
N MET A 142 16.30 14.03 5.37
CA MET A 142 16.42 14.03 3.92
C MET A 142 17.42 12.96 3.48
N TYR A 143 17.02 12.12 2.53
CA TYR A 143 17.81 11.05 1.98
C TYR A 143 17.83 11.12 0.45
N LYS A 144 19.01 10.96 -0.15
CA LYS A 144 19.14 10.62 -1.57
C LYS A 144 19.42 9.12 -1.68
N LEU A 145 18.52 8.40 -2.34
CA LEU A 145 18.51 6.94 -2.38
C LEU A 145 18.58 6.43 -3.82
N MET A 146 19.27 5.30 -3.98
CA MET A 146 19.16 4.40 -5.12
C MET A 146 18.85 2.98 -4.64
N ILE A 147 18.44 2.10 -5.55
CA ILE A 147 18.18 0.70 -5.33
C ILE A 147 19.34 -0.11 -5.92
N ASP A 148 20.01 -0.91 -5.09
CA ASP A 148 20.83 -2.01 -5.58
C ASP A 148 19.89 -3.11 -6.09
N ILE A 149 19.74 -3.18 -7.41
CA ILE A 149 18.82 -4.12 -8.07
C ILE A 149 19.26 -5.57 -7.85
N GLN A 150 20.57 -5.84 -7.84
CA GLN A 150 21.09 -7.20 -7.66
C GLN A 150 20.89 -7.68 -6.22
N LYS A 151 21.12 -6.82 -5.23
CA LYS A 151 21.02 -7.21 -3.81
C LYS A 151 19.67 -6.93 -3.17
N ASN A 152 18.76 -6.24 -3.87
CA ASN A 152 17.50 -5.72 -3.34
C ASN A 152 17.70 -4.92 -2.04
N ARG A 153 18.60 -3.93 -2.07
CA ARG A 153 18.95 -3.11 -0.89
C ARG A 153 19.03 -1.63 -1.24
N PRO A 154 18.70 -0.72 -0.31
CA PRO A 154 18.89 0.71 -0.51
C PRO A 154 20.38 1.06 -0.53
N ILE A 155 20.77 1.91 -1.48
CA ILE A 155 22.06 2.61 -1.52
C ILE A 155 21.79 4.05 -1.09
N ILE A 156 22.38 4.45 0.04
CA ILE A 156 22.26 5.83 0.56
C ILE A 156 23.41 6.65 -0.01
N LEU A 157 23.10 7.61 -0.89
CA LEU A 157 24.09 8.50 -1.49
C LEU A 157 24.35 9.74 -0.63
N ASP A 158 23.30 10.28 -0.02
CA ASP A 158 23.37 11.47 0.83
C ASP A 158 22.32 11.37 1.93
N ARG A 159 22.65 11.91 3.11
CA ARG A 159 21.75 11.99 4.26
C ARG A 159 21.97 13.32 4.97
N LYS A 160 20.89 14.09 5.11
CA LYS A 160 20.89 15.34 5.87
C LYS A 160 19.79 15.35 6.93
N ILE A 161 20.07 16.01 8.04
CA ILE A 161 19.13 16.21 9.14
C ILE A 161 18.96 17.71 9.31
N LEU A 162 17.72 18.18 9.19
CA LEU A 162 17.35 19.57 9.34
C LEU A 162 16.54 19.77 10.63
N LEU A 163 16.61 20.96 11.21
CA LEU A 163 15.73 21.34 12.32
C LEU A 163 14.32 21.59 11.80
N ASN A 164 13.33 21.00 12.48
CA ASN A 164 11.92 21.17 12.15
C ASN A 164 11.30 22.30 12.98
N LYS A 165 11.57 23.55 12.61
CA LYS A 165 11.11 24.72 13.39
C LYS A 165 9.59 24.85 13.39
N ASP A 166 8.96 24.50 12.27
CA ASP A 166 7.52 24.67 12.05
C ASP A 166 6.69 23.44 12.43
N GLY A 167 7.35 22.39 12.95
CA GLY A 167 6.68 21.14 13.33
C GLY A 167 6.05 20.40 12.15
N TRP A 168 6.59 20.57 10.94
CA TRP A 168 6.11 19.90 9.73
C TRP A 168 6.07 18.38 9.92
N ARG A 169 4.98 17.76 9.46
CA ARG A 169 4.79 16.32 9.49
C ARG A 169 4.32 15.89 8.10
N GLY A 170 4.96 14.86 7.57
CA GLY A 170 4.62 14.34 6.25
C GLY A 170 5.79 13.67 5.56
N THR A 171 5.57 13.35 4.28
CA THR A 171 6.60 12.80 3.40
C THR A 171 6.60 13.55 2.07
N ILE A 172 7.80 13.79 1.54
CA ILE A 172 8.04 14.25 0.18
C ILE A 172 8.84 13.16 -0.53
N VAL A 173 8.34 12.75 -1.68
CA VAL A 173 9.01 11.82 -2.59
C VAL A 173 9.25 12.55 -3.91
N GLU A 174 10.50 12.66 -4.32
CA GLU A 174 10.89 13.36 -5.54
C GLU A 174 11.90 12.54 -6.34
N PHE A 175 11.62 12.25 -7.60
CA PHE A 175 12.53 11.51 -8.49
C PHE A 175 12.20 11.81 -9.96
N THR A 176 13.11 11.43 -10.85
CA THR A 176 12.91 11.56 -12.29
C THR A 176 12.54 10.23 -12.92
N LEU A 177 11.66 10.28 -13.92
CA LEU A 177 11.27 9.14 -14.72
C LEU A 177 11.06 9.54 -16.17
N GLU A 178 11.35 8.63 -17.09
CA GLU A 178 10.95 8.76 -18.48
C GLU A 178 9.43 8.55 -18.62
N GLY A 179 8.77 9.27 -19.51
CA GLY A 179 7.33 9.20 -19.65
C GLY A 179 6.76 9.86 -20.90
N ASP A 180 5.47 9.65 -21.12
CA ASP A 180 4.66 10.34 -22.13
C ASP A 180 3.45 10.96 -21.44
N TYR A 181 3.62 12.19 -20.95
CA TYR A 181 2.56 12.90 -20.24
C TYR A 181 1.40 13.26 -21.17
N LEU A 182 1.65 13.59 -22.43
CA LEU A 182 0.61 14.03 -23.37
C LEU A 182 -0.44 12.93 -23.56
N ARG A 183 -0.01 11.68 -23.72
CA ARG A 183 -0.93 10.53 -23.79
C ARG A 183 -1.52 10.16 -22.43
N ALA A 184 -0.80 10.39 -21.32
CA ALA A 184 -1.26 10.04 -19.97
C ALA A 184 -2.23 11.07 -19.35
N MET A 185 -2.19 12.32 -19.81
CA MET A 185 -2.85 13.48 -19.19
C MET A 185 -4.32 13.23 -18.86
N GLN A 186 -5.11 12.75 -19.84
CA GLN A 186 -6.54 12.54 -19.64
C GLN A 186 -6.82 11.56 -18.50
N LYS A 187 -6.05 10.46 -18.42
CA LYS A 187 -6.20 9.45 -17.36
C LYS A 187 -5.76 9.96 -16.00
N ILE A 188 -4.71 10.78 -15.96
CA ILE A 188 -4.24 11.41 -14.71
C ILE A 188 -5.32 12.35 -14.16
N LEU A 189 -5.88 13.22 -15.01
CA LEU A 189 -6.93 14.16 -14.60
C LEU A 189 -8.21 13.43 -14.16
N GLU A 190 -8.61 12.39 -14.89
CA GLU A 190 -9.75 11.56 -14.52
C GLU A 190 -9.52 10.87 -13.16
N TYR A 191 -8.32 10.34 -12.93
CA TYR A 191 -7.96 9.75 -11.63
C TYR A 191 -8.05 10.76 -10.48
N PHE A 192 -7.52 11.97 -10.64
CA PHE A 192 -7.65 13.00 -9.60
C PHE A 192 -9.11 13.37 -9.35
N LYS A 193 -9.93 13.50 -10.40
CA LYS A 193 -11.37 13.78 -10.28
C LYS A 193 -12.10 12.67 -9.54
N GLN A 194 -11.89 11.41 -9.92
CA GLN A 194 -12.48 10.25 -9.26
C GLN A 194 -12.02 10.13 -7.81
N THR A 195 -10.73 10.38 -7.55
CA THR A 195 -10.18 10.37 -6.19
C THR A 195 -10.79 11.48 -5.33
N ALA A 196 -10.92 12.70 -5.85
CA ALA A 196 -11.56 13.82 -5.15
C ALA A 196 -13.05 13.56 -4.86
N MET A 197 -13.73 12.80 -5.71
CA MET A 197 -15.12 12.38 -5.53
C MET A 197 -15.26 11.34 -4.41
N VAL A 198 -14.38 10.34 -4.33
CA VAL A 198 -14.44 9.32 -3.26
C VAL A 198 -13.75 9.77 -1.97
N ASN A 199 -12.99 10.87 -2.01
CA ASN A 199 -12.33 11.48 -0.87
C ASN A 199 -12.74 12.96 -0.74
N PRO A 200 -14.01 13.27 -0.42
CA PRO A 200 -14.50 14.65 -0.32
C PRO A 200 -13.80 15.47 0.76
N TYR A 201 -13.06 14.81 1.66
CA TYR A 201 -12.28 15.41 2.74
C TYR A 201 -10.83 15.72 2.37
N ALA A 202 -10.35 15.30 1.20
CA ALA A 202 -8.98 15.54 0.75
C ALA A 202 -8.86 16.82 -0.09
N ASN A 203 -7.76 17.55 0.12
CA ASN A 203 -7.28 18.57 -0.81
C ASN A 203 -6.25 17.90 -1.72
N LEU A 204 -6.50 17.91 -3.03
CA LEU A 204 -5.55 17.41 -4.02
C LEU A 204 -5.15 18.56 -4.94
N THR A 205 -3.85 18.84 -5.00
CA THR A 205 -3.28 19.85 -5.89
C THR A 205 -2.34 19.16 -6.88
N PHE A 206 -2.60 19.34 -8.17
CA PHE A 206 -1.75 18.82 -9.23
C PHE A 206 -1.25 19.96 -10.12
N VAL A 207 0.07 20.08 -10.25
CA VAL A 207 0.74 20.98 -11.20
C VAL A 207 1.34 20.13 -12.31
N ASP A 208 0.90 20.37 -13.53
CA ASP A 208 1.37 19.61 -14.69
C ASP A 208 2.67 20.18 -15.30
N PRO A 209 3.28 19.50 -16.29
CA PRO A 209 4.53 19.96 -16.91
C PRO A 209 4.42 21.29 -17.65
N LYS A 210 3.20 21.74 -18.00
CA LYS A 210 2.94 23.04 -18.62
C LYS A 210 2.71 24.15 -17.59
N GLY A 211 2.79 23.83 -16.29
CA GLY A 211 2.53 24.76 -15.20
C GLY A 211 1.04 24.98 -14.91
N ARG A 212 0.14 24.19 -15.50
CA ARG A 212 -1.30 24.30 -15.21
C ARG A 212 -1.58 23.72 -13.83
N LEU A 213 -2.27 24.51 -13.02
CA LEU A 213 -2.69 24.16 -11.67
C LEU A 213 -4.11 23.58 -11.69
N TYR A 214 -4.26 22.34 -11.24
CA TYR A 214 -5.53 21.69 -10.97
C TYR A 214 -5.69 21.56 -9.46
N LYS A 215 -6.80 22.06 -8.92
CA LYS A 215 -7.07 22.05 -7.48
C LYS A 215 -8.43 21.43 -7.20
N PHE A 216 -8.43 20.36 -6.41
CA PHE A 216 -9.61 19.70 -5.90
C PHE A 216 -9.68 19.99 -4.40
N VAL A 217 -10.45 21.01 -4.02
CA VAL A 217 -10.56 21.48 -2.62
C VAL A 217 -11.54 20.60 -1.86
N ARG A 218 -11.26 20.19 -0.63
CA ARG A 218 -12.19 19.40 0.20
C ARG A 218 -13.54 20.11 0.40
N ALA A 219 -14.62 19.34 0.43
CA ALA A 219 -15.96 19.79 0.76
C ALA A 219 -16.32 19.59 2.25
N THR A 220 -15.60 18.72 2.94
CA THR A 220 -15.80 18.43 4.37
C THR A 220 -14.46 18.17 5.06
N THR A 221 -14.42 18.21 6.39
CA THR A 221 -13.29 17.72 7.19
C THR A 221 -13.62 16.42 7.92
N VAL A 222 -14.87 15.95 7.80
CA VAL A 222 -15.31 14.67 8.36
C VAL A 222 -14.72 13.55 7.53
N MET A 223 -14.08 12.60 8.20
CA MET A 223 -13.47 11.41 7.61
C MET A 223 -14.17 10.15 8.13
N PRO A 224 -14.14 9.05 7.35
CA PRO A 224 -14.59 7.76 7.85
C PRO A 224 -13.67 7.29 8.97
N ASP A 225 -14.16 6.34 9.76
CA ASP A 225 -13.32 5.71 10.77
C ASP A 225 -12.23 4.85 10.11
N PRO A 226 -10.96 4.99 10.52
CA PRO A 226 -9.88 4.20 9.95
C PRO A 226 -10.11 2.71 10.11
N PRO A 227 -9.69 1.90 9.12
CA PRO A 227 -9.83 0.47 9.20
C PRO A 227 -8.96 -0.10 10.31
N LYS A 228 -9.40 -1.22 10.88
CA LYS A 228 -8.73 -1.90 11.99
C LYS A 228 -8.03 -3.15 11.49
N GLU A 229 -6.92 -3.49 12.14
CA GLU A 229 -6.28 -4.79 11.93
C GLU A 229 -7.21 -5.90 12.46
N THR A 230 -7.31 -7.00 11.71
CA THR A 230 -8.14 -8.14 12.06
C THR A 230 -7.35 -9.44 11.90
N LEU A 231 -7.80 -10.48 12.59
CA LEU A 231 -7.34 -11.84 12.37
C LEU A 231 -7.94 -12.41 11.07
N PRO A 232 -7.32 -13.44 10.48
CA PRO A 232 -7.90 -14.18 9.36
C PRO A 232 -9.16 -14.91 9.80
N HIS A 233 -10.14 -15.00 8.89
CA HIS A 233 -11.32 -15.82 9.11
C HIS A 233 -11.00 -17.31 8.81
N PRO A 234 -11.45 -18.28 9.63
CA PRO A 234 -11.21 -19.72 9.45
C PRO A 234 -11.41 -20.23 8.02
N TYR A 235 -12.52 -19.84 7.40
CA TYR A 235 -12.90 -20.26 6.05
C TYR A 235 -11.88 -19.87 4.95
N GLY A 236 -11.14 -18.79 5.15
CA GLY A 236 -10.22 -18.24 4.14
C GLY A 236 -8.79 -18.77 4.24
N VAL A 237 -8.51 -19.68 5.16
CA VAL A 237 -7.15 -20.10 5.50
C VAL A 237 -6.73 -21.33 4.70
N ASP A 238 -5.45 -21.38 4.32
CA ASP A 238 -4.82 -22.50 3.63
C ASP A 238 -3.73 -23.18 4.47
N VAL A 239 -3.15 -24.25 3.92
CA VAL A 239 -2.17 -25.10 4.60
C VAL A 239 -0.90 -24.33 4.93
N GLU A 240 -0.41 -23.48 4.03
CA GLU A 240 0.81 -22.68 4.27
C GLU A 240 0.56 -21.71 5.41
N PHE A 241 -0.53 -20.95 5.36
CA PHE A 241 -0.88 -20.04 6.42
C PHE A 241 -0.92 -20.75 7.79
N LEU A 242 -1.55 -21.93 7.87
CA LEU A 242 -1.54 -22.76 9.08
C LEU A 242 -0.12 -23.13 9.53
N GLN A 243 0.73 -23.58 8.61
CA GLN A 243 2.11 -23.93 8.93
C GLN A 243 2.88 -22.74 9.54
N ARG A 244 2.76 -21.55 8.93
CA ARG A 244 3.40 -20.33 9.47
C ARG A 244 2.93 -20.03 10.88
N ILE A 245 1.61 -20.00 11.11
CA ILE A 245 1.09 -19.63 12.44
C ILE A 245 1.40 -20.71 13.48
N ILE A 246 1.44 -22.00 13.11
CA ILE A 246 1.82 -23.10 14.01
C ILE A 246 3.30 -22.99 14.40
N GLN A 247 4.18 -22.56 13.50
CA GLN A 247 5.60 -22.39 13.82
C GLN A 247 5.85 -21.27 14.84
N VAL A 248 5.11 -20.17 14.75
CA VAL A 248 5.32 -18.98 15.59
C VAL A 248 4.42 -18.90 16.82
N THR A 249 3.38 -19.74 16.91
CA THR A 249 2.42 -19.68 18.03
C THR A 249 3.07 -20.00 19.38
N GLU A 250 2.63 -19.31 20.42
CA GLU A 250 2.95 -19.60 21.82
C GLU A 250 1.90 -20.49 22.50
N CYS A 251 0.77 -20.79 21.82
CA CYS A 251 -0.27 -21.64 22.38
C CYS A 251 0.19 -23.11 22.49
N ASP A 252 -0.06 -23.72 23.65
CA ASP A 252 0.28 -25.12 23.91
C ASP A 252 -0.86 -26.11 23.62
N ASN A 253 -2.04 -25.60 23.28
CA ASN A 253 -3.24 -26.40 23.01
C ASN A 253 -4.05 -25.83 21.83
N MET A 254 -4.82 -26.70 21.17
CA MET A 254 -5.61 -26.36 19.98
C MET A 254 -6.78 -25.43 20.27
N LEU A 255 -7.36 -25.49 21.48
CA LEU A 255 -8.46 -24.62 21.87
C LEU A 255 -8.03 -23.15 21.88
N ASP A 256 -6.91 -22.85 22.55
CA ASP A 256 -6.36 -21.50 22.63
C ASP A 256 -5.75 -21.07 21.30
N PHE A 257 -5.16 -21.98 20.54
CA PHE A 257 -4.68 -21.71 19.19
C PHE A 257 -5.79 -21.17 18.29
N LEU A 258 -6.96 -21.83 18.28
CA LEU A 258 -8.08 -21.41 17.46
C LEU A 258 -8.65 -20.04 17.89
N LYS A 259 -8.72 -19.78 19.20
CA LYS A 259 -9.22 -18.51 19.74
C LYS A 259 -8.26 -17.35 19.50
N THR A 260 -6.96 -17.62 19.50
CA THR A 260 -5.91 -16.59 19.39
C THR A 260 -5.68 -16.16 17.96
N HIS A 261 -5.69 -17.11 17.01
CA HIS A 261 -5.24 -16.85 15.64
C HIS A 261 -6.36 -16.62 14.63
N PHE A 262 -7.63 -16.88 14.99
CA PHE A 262 -8.74 -16.77 14.06
C PHE A 262 -9.81 -15.78 14.50
N HIS A 263 -10.32 -15.05 13.51
CA HIS A 263 -11.36 -14.06 13.72
C HIS A 263 -12.70 -14.72 14.06
N ARG A 264 -13.37 -14.16 15.09
CA ARG A 264 -14.67 -14.58 15.59
C ARG A 264 -14.75 -16.04 16.07
N VAL A 265 -13.63 -16.59 16.52
CA VAL A 265 -13.59 -17.93 17.13
C VAL A 265 -13.53 -17.80 18.64
N GLY A 266 -14.70 -17.93 19.29
CA GLY A 266 -14.81 -17.99 20.75
C GLY A 266 -14.66 -19.42 21.30
N ASP A 267 -14.71 -19.55 22.62
CA ASP A 267 -14.53 -20.83 23.31
C ASP A 267 -15.53 -21.90 22.85
N VAL A 268 -16.81 -21.55 22.75
CA VAL A 268 -17.89 -22.45 22.32
C VAL A 268 -17.68 -22.89 20.86
N THR A 269 -17.39 -21.96 19.96
CA THR A 269 -17.18 -22.26 18.53
C THR A 269 -15.93 -23.11 18.33
N ALA A 270 -14.85 -22.81 19.05
CA ALA A 270 -13.61 -23.59 18.98
C ALA A 270 -13.84 -25.03 19.46
N LYS A 271 -14.55 -25.24 20.58
CA LYS A 271 -14.89 -26.58 21.07
C LYS A 271 -15.72 -27.38 20.06
N LYS A 272 -16.79 -26.79 19.53
CA LYS A 272 -17.62 -27.42 18.48
C LYS A 272 -16.81 -27.79 17.24
N PHE A 273 -15.92 -26.89 16.80
CA PHE A 273 -15.05 -27.16 15.66
C PHE A 273 -14.06 -28.30 15.93
N LEU A 274 -13.47 -28.35 17.13
CA LEU A 274 -12.54 -29.40 17.51
C LEU A 274 -13.21 -30.77 17.60
N GLU A 275 -14.45 -30.81 18.11
CA GLU A 275 -15.30 -32.00 18.06
C GLU A 275 -15.59 -32.43 16.62
N PHE A 276 -16.01 -31.50 15.75
CA PHE A 276 -16.28 -31.76 14.33
C PHE A 276 -15.04 -32.24 13.55
N SER A 277 -13.86 -31.70 13.88
CA SER A 277 -12.60 -32.03 13.20
C SER A 277 -11.90 -33.27 13.78
N GLU A 278 -12.43 -33.83 14.87
CA GLU A 278 -11.83 -34.95 15.63
C GLU A 278 -10.41 -34.64 16.15
N ILE A 279 -10.14 -33.37 16.47
CA ILE A 279 -8.86 -32.93 17.05
C ILE A 279 -9.02 -32.70 18.54
N SER A 280 -8.16 -33.32 19.35
CA SER A 280 -8.18 -33.12 20.81
C SER A 280 -7.89 -31.65 21.17
N GLN A 281 -8.69 -31.09 22.08
CA GLN A 281 -8.56 -29.73 22.57
C GLN A 281 -7.19 -29.46 23.20
N SER A 282 -6.64 -30.44 23.91
CA SER A 282 -5.34 -30.36 24.60
C SER A 282 -4.15 -30.69 23.70
N LYS A 283 -4.37 -31.08 22.44
CA LYS A 283 -3.28 -31.39 21.52
C LYS A 283 -2.47 -30.13 21.28
N ASN A 284 -1.15 -30.25 21.32
CA ASN A 284 -0.27 -29.14 21.02
C ASN A 284 -0.24 -28.88 19.50
N PRO A 285 -0.51 -27.64 19.03
CA PRO A 285 -0.53 -27.31 17.60
C PRO A 285 0.79 -27.65 16.89
N LYS A 286 1.93 -27.51 17.58
CA LYS A 286 3.28 -27.81 17.03
C LYS A 286 3.53 -29.30 16.82
N LYS A 287 2.66 -30.18 17.34
CA LYS A 287 2.74 -31.64 17.19
C LYS A 287 1.79 -32.19 16.13
N LEU A 288 1.12 -31.33 15.36
CA LEU A 288 0.30 -31.76 14.23
C LEU A 288 1.17 -32.31 13.10
N SER A 289 0.81 -33.46 12.54
CA SER A 289 1.45 -33.98 11.35
C SER A 289 1.06 -33.17 10.10
N HIS A 290 1.81 -33.31 9.01
CA HIS A 290 1.47 -32.66 7.74
C HIS A 290 0.06 -33.04 7.25
N GLU A 291 -0.33 -34.31 7.39
CA GLU A 291 -1.67 -34.78 7.04
C GLU A 291 -2.76 -34.16 7.92
N GLU A 292 -2.49 -34.00 9.22
CA GLU A 292 -3.42 -33.36 10.15
C GLU A 292 -3.60 -31.87 9.85
N ILE A 293 -2.55 -31.17 9.41
CA ILE A 293 -2.65 -29.76 8.99
C ILE A 293 -3.51 -29.64 7.72
N VAL A 294 -3.33 -30.54 6.74
CA VAL A 294 -4.17 -30.58 5.54
C VAL A 294 -5.64 -30.83 5.92
N ARG A 295 -5.90 -31.81 6.79
CA ARG A 295 -7.24 -32.10 7.30
C ARG A 295 -7.84 -30.90 8.04
N LEU A 296 -7.04 -30.23 8.87
CA LEU A 296 -7.45 -29.02 9.58
C LEU A 296 -7.89 -27.91 8.59
N ALA A 297 -7.08 -27.63 7.56
CA ALA A 297 -7.40 -26.64 6.53
C ALA A 297 -8.72 -26.95 5.80
N GLN A 298 -8.96 -28.22 5.45
CA GLN A 298 -10.19 -28.66 4.81
C GLN A 298 -11.39 -28.50 5.76
N LYS A 299 -11.25 -28.95 7.02
CA LYS A 299 -12.32 -28.85 8.02
C LYS A 299 -12.69 -27.41 8.35
N LEU A 300 -11.72 -26.49 8.37
CA LEU A 300 -11.98 -25.05 8.56
C LEU A 300 -12.91 -24.47 7.48
N LYS A 301 -12.89 -25.03 6.26
CA LYS A 301 -13.78 -24.62 5.15
C LYS A 301 -15.14 -25.31 5.20
N GLU A 302 -15.19 -26.55 5.65
CA GLU A 302 -16.42 -27.34 5.73
C GLU A 302 -17.33 -26.94 6.89
N PHE A 303 -16.75 -26.41 7.98
CA PHE A 303 -17.49 -26.08 9.19
C PHE A 303 -18.38 -24.84 9.00
N LYS A 304 -19.70 -25.04 9.05
CA LYS A 304 -20.71 -24.01 8.74
C LYS A 304 -21.10 -23.11 9.93
N GLU A 305 -20.70 -23.45 11.15
CA GLU A 305 -21.08 -22.67 12.35
C GLU A 305 -20.09 -21.53 12.65
N PHE A 306 -19.11 -21.27 11.79
CA PHE A 306 -18.35 -20.02 11.89
C PHE A 306 -19.24 -18.83 11.56
N LEU A 307 -19.16 -17.81 12.41
CA LEU A 307 -19.87 -16.56 12.17
C LEU A 307 -19.22 -15.80 11.02
N PRO A 308 -19.98 -15.11 10.16
CA PRO A 308 -19.41 -14.33 9.06
C PRO A 308 -18.43 -13.27 9.58
N PRO A 309 -17.42 -12.84 8.81
CA PRO A 309 -16.50 -11.79 9.23
C PRO A 309 -17.23 -10.53 9.70
N GLU A 310 -16.73 -9.90 10.75
CA GLU A 310 -17.23 -8.59 11.21
C GLU A 310 -16.82 -7.48 10.24
N ALA A 311 -17.77 -6.61 9.87
CA ALA A 311 -17.51 -5.50 8.95
C ALA A 311 -16.79 -4.31 9.61
N SER A 312 -16.68 -4.27 10.94
CA SER A 312 -16.09 -3.15 11.69
C SER A 312 -14.57 -3.00 11.51
N CYS A 313 -13.92 -3.99 10.91
CA CYS A 313 -12.52 -3.89 10.49
C CYS A 313 -12.34 -3.09 9.19
N LEU A 314 -13.42 -2.88 8.45
CA LEU A 314 -13.46 -2.10 7.22
C LEU A 314 -13.73 -0.61 7.51
N SER A 315 -13.34 0.23 6.56
CA SER A 315 -13.59 1.66 6.51
C SER A 315 -14.38 1.96 5.23
N PRO A 316 -15.70 1.72 5.21
CA PRO A 316 -16.54 2.14 4.10
C PRO A 316 -16.64 3.67 4.07
N LEU A 317 -16.88 4.24 2.89
CA LEU A 317 -16.99 5.69 2.74
C LEU A 317 -18.23 6.25 3.44
N GLY A 318 -19.33 5.50 3.53
CA GLY A 318 -20.61 6.02 4.02
C GLY A 318 -21.40 6.73 2.93
N GLU A 319 -22.73 6.72 3.08
CA GLU A 319 -23.64 7.36 2.13
C GLU A 319 -23.42 8.87 2.04
N GLU A 320 -23.22 9.52 3.19
CA GLU A 320 -23.06 10.97 3.30
C GLU A 320 -21.78 11.50 2.64
N LEU A 321 -20.63 10.84 2.87
CA LEU A 321 -19.37 11.26 2.26
C LEU A 321 -19.40 11.03 0.75
N LEU A 322 -19.91 9.89 0.28
CA LEU A 322 -20.03 9.64 -1.15
C LEU A 322 -20.99 10.65 -1.81
N ARG A 323 -22.14 10.94 -1.20
CA ARG A 323 -23.08 11.97 -1.67
C ARG A 323 -22.38 13.34 -1.76
N THR A 324 -21.64 13.71 -0.72
CA THR A 324 -20.90 14.98 -0.67
C THR A 324 -19.91 15.10 -1.81
N GLY A 325 -19.13 14.05 -2.07
CA GLY A 325 -18.13 14.04 -3.15
C GLY A 325 -18.76 14.07 -4.55
N VAL A 326 -19.86 13.35 -4.77
CA VAL A 326 -20.60 13.37 -6.04
C VAL A 326 -21.18 14.76 -6.32
N LEU A 327 -21.85 15.38 -5.34
CA LEU A 327 -22.41 16.73 -5.48
C LEU A 327 -21.33 17.76 -5.80
N LYS A 328 -20.19 17.64 -5.13
CA LYS A 328 -19.04 18.52 -5.29
C LYS A 328 -18.42 18.44 -6.70
N GLU A 329 -18.12 17.24 -7.19
CA GLU A 329 -17.33 17.05 -8.42
C GLU A 329 -18.18 16.97 -9.69
N LEU A 330 -19.44 16.50 -9.61
CA LEU A 330 -20.28 16.24 -10.78
C LEU A 330 -21.46 17.22 -10.93
N LYS A 331 -21.91 17.85 -9.84
CA LYS A 331 -23.09 18.76 -9.82
C LYS A 331 -24.31 18.19 -10.56
N PRO A 332 -24.76 16.96 -10.24
CA PRO A 332 -25.89 16.34 -10.93
C PRO A 332 -27.23 16.95 -10.51
N ASP A 333 -28.26 16.82 -11.34
CA ASP A 333 -29.64 17.21 -11.00
C ASP A 333 -30.27 16.30 -9.94
N PHE A 334 -29.85 15.04 -9.87
CA PHE A 334 -30.34 14.05 -8.91
C PHE A 334 -29.20 13.15 -8.43
N VAL A 335 -29.20 12.82 -7.13
CA VAL A 335 -28.23 11.90 -6.53
C VAL A 335 -28.88 10.98 -5.50
N ALA A 336 -28.69 9.67 -5.69
CA ALA A 336 -29.06 8.62 -4.75
C ALA A 336 -27.81 7.80 -4.43
N VAL A 337 -27.60 7.51 -3.15
CA VAL A 337 -26.46 6.73 -2.64
C VAL A 337 -27.01 5.70 -1.66
N HIS A 338 -26.45 4.50 -1.69
CA HIS A 338 -26.82 3.42 -0.78
C HIS A 338 -25.57 2.61 -0.40
N GLN A 339 -25.40 2.33 0.90
CA GLN A 339 -24.40 1.42 1.42
C GLN A 339 -25.08 0.12 1.89
N ARG A 340 -24.59 -1.01 1.36
CA ARG A 340 -25.09 -2.35 1.72
C ARG A 340 -24.61 -2.82 3.09
#